data_AF-A0A4Q3VJE7-F1
#
_entry.id   AF-A0A4Q3VJE7-F1
#
_cell.length_a   1.000
_cell.length_b   1.000
_cell.length_c   1.000
_cell.angle_alpha   90.00
_cell.angle_beta   90.00
_cell.angle_gamma   90.00
#
_symmetry.space_group_name_H-M   'P 1'
#
loop_
_entity.id
_entity.type
_entity.pdbx_description
1 polymer ?
#
loop_
_entity_poly.entity_id
_entity_poly.type
_entity_poly.pdbx_seq_one_letter_code
_entity_poly.pdbx_strand_id
1 'polypeptide(L)'
;MTGEIDWKAKLAEADRFHEKHLEKNAKLPGLQGEFYAAVLASYRTSKGEELLPVRNAEGELSWTTQQGVKAACYARQDASATLLLQLTQLSWLNSLRLLAWIVIAILAYIAYQVT
;
A
#
# COMPACT_ATOMS: atom_id res chain seq x y z
N MET A 1 11.03 28.92 29.73
CA MET A 1 9.66 28.37 29.54
C MET A 1 9.70 27.37 28.40
N THR A 2 10.23 26.17 28.63
CA THR A 2 10.09 25.05 27.68
C THR A 2 8.70 24.47 27.90
N GLY A 3 7.72 24.95 27.13
CA GLY A 3 6.39 24.35 27.13
C GLY A 3 6.54 22.87 26.78
N GLU A 4 6.11 22.01 27.69
CA GLU A 4 6.12 20.56 27.51
C GLU A 4 5.33 20.24 26.23
N ILE A 5 6.04 19.82 25.18
CA ILE A 5 5.42 19.54 23.89
C ILE A 5 4.61 18.26 24.06
N ASP A 6 3.29 18.35 23.89
CA ASP A 6 2.44 17.16 23.81
C ASP A 6 2.72 16.40 22.51
N TRP A 7 3.68 15.47 22.59
CA TRP A 7 4.07 14.62 21.47
C TRP A 7 2.93 13.70 21.02
N LYS A 8 1.98 13.36 21.89
CA LYS A 8 0.82 12.53 21.52
C LYS A 8 -0.12 13.32 20.60
N ALA A 9 -0.38 14.58 20.92
CA ALA A 9 -1.18 15.45 20.08
C ALA A 9 -0.53 15.65 18.69
N LYS A 10 0.79 15.89 18.64
CA LYS A 10 1.52 16.01 17.37
C LYS A 10 1.55 14.72 16.55
N LEU A 11 1.66 13.55 17.20
CA LEU A 11 1.58 12.27 16.50
C LEU A 11 0.20 12.07 15.88
N ALA A 12 -0.85 12.35 16.64
CA ALA A 12 -2.22 12.23 16.16
C ALA A 12 -2.51 13.17 14.98
N GLU A 13 -1.93 14.36 14.96
CA GLU A 13 -2.01 15.29 13.83
C GLU A 13 -1.27 14.77 12.60
N ALA A 14 -0.04 14.27 12.77
CA ALA A 14 0.75 13.68 11.70
C ALA A 14 0.08 12.43 11.10
N ASP A 15 -0.50 11.57 11.94
CA ASP A 15 -1.25 10.39 11.51
C ASP A 15 -2.48 10.78 10.68
N ARG A 16 -3.24 11.79 11.13
CA ARG A 16 -4.40 12.30 10.38
C ARG A 16 -3.98 12.89 9.03
N PHE A 17 -2.85 13.59 8.98
CA PHE A 17 -2.32 14.12 7.72
C PHE A 17 -1.92 12.99 6.77
N HIS A 18 -1.21 11.98 7.28
CA HIS A 18 -0.78 10.83 6.50
C HIS A 18 -1.97 10.02 5.97
N GLU A 19 -2.94 9.72 6.83
CA GLU A 19 -4.15 8.99 6.45
C GLU A 19 -4.96 9.75 5.39
N LYS A 20 -5.14 11.06 5.55
CA LYS A 20 -5.83 11.90 4.56
C LYS A 20 -5.09 11.97 3.22
N HIS A 21 -3.76 11.90 3.24
CA HIS A 21 -2.95 11.83 2.03
C HIS A 21 -3.17 10.50 1.29
N LEU A 22 -3.16 9.38 2.02
CA LEU A 22 -3.45 8.06 1.46
C LEU A 22 -4.88 7.96 0.92
N GLU A 23 -5.88 8.48 1.63
CA GLU A 23 -7.27 8.53 1.16
C GLU A 23 -7.44 9.34 -0.12
N LYS A 24 -6.74 10.46 -0.24
CA LYS A 24 -6.77 11.27 -1.46
C LYS A 24 -6.21 10.49 -2.65
N ASN A 25 -5.09 9.80 -2.45
CA ASN A 25 -4.42 9.07 -3.51
C ASN A 25 -5.10 7.74 -3.85
N ALA A 26 -5.81 7.12 -2.90
CA ALA A 26 -6.65 5.94 -3.13
C ALA A 26 -7.82 6.21 -4.10
N LYS A 27 -8.20 7.48 -4.30
CA LYS A 27 -9.23 7.90 -5.26
C LYS A 27 -8.70 8.10 -6.68
N LEU A 28 -7.40 7.93 -6.92
CA LEU A 28 -6.83 8.04 -8.25
C LEU A 28 -7.34 6.89 -9.14
N PRO A 29 -7.58 7.12 -10.43
CA PRO A 29 -8.00 6.06 -11.34
C PRO A 29 -6.87 5.06 -11.61
N GLY A 30 -7.23 3.79 -11.82
CA GLY A 30 -6.32 2.73 -12.24
C GLY A 30 -5.44 2.17 -11.11
N LEU A 31 -4.31 1.57 -11.51
CA LEU A 31 -3.43 0.80 -10.63
C LEU A 31 -2.89 1.60 -9.43
N GLN A 32 -2.67 2.90 -9.62
CA GLN A 32 -2.20 3.78 -8.54
C GLN A 32 -3.26 3.89 -7.43
N GLY A 33 -4.54 4.05 -7.77
CA GLY A 33 -5.61 4.09 -6.77
C GLY A 33 -5.72 2.80 -5.98
N GLU A 34 -5.67 1.66 -6.66
CA GLU A 34 -5.70 0.33 -6.03
C GLU A 34 -4.50 0.12 -5.09
N PHE A 35 -3.31 0.54 -5.50
CA PHE A 35 -2.11 0.50 -4.67
C PHE A 35 -2.29 1.36 -3.40
N TYR A 36 -2.70 2.62 -3.54
CA TYR A 36 -2.92 3.50 -2.38
C TYR A 36 -4.08 3.04 -1.49
N ALA A 37 -5.11 2.40 -2.05
CA ALA A 37 -6.18 1.79 -1.28
C ALA A 37 -5.68 0.60 -0.44
N ALA A 38 -4.82 -0.24 -1.02
CA ALA A 38 -4.18 -1.34 -0.29
C ALA A 38 -3.25 -0.83 0.83
N VAL A 39 -2.47 0.23 0.57
CA VAL A 39 -1.60 0.87 1.57
C VAL A 39 -2.42 1.53 2.68
N LEU A 40 -3.55 2.17 2.36
CA LEU A 40 -4.45 2.74 3.36
C LEU A 40 -5.05 1.65 4.26
N ALA A 41 -5.47 0.53 3.66
CA ALA A 41 -6.03 -0.59 4.40
C ALA A 41 -4.98 -1.21 5.34
N SER A 42 -3.75 -1.44 4.86
CA SER A 42 -2.68 -1.97 5.73
C SER A 42 -2.31 -0.99 6.84
N TYR A 43 -2.22 0.31 6.54
CA TYR A 43 -1.95 1.34 7.55
C TYR A 43 -3.02 1.35 8.66
N ARG A 44 -4.30 1.24 8.31
CA ARG A 44 -5.41 1.16 9.29
C ARG A 44 -5.35 -0.09 10.14
N THR A 45 -5.05 -1.25 9.53
CA THR A 45 -4.88 -2.51 10.25
C THR A 45 -3.71 -2.42 11.24
N SER A 46 -2.53 -1.98 10.78
CA SER A 46 -1.35 -1.81 11.63
C SER A 46 -1.59 -0.82 12.77
N LYS A 47 -2.37 0.24 12.54
CA LYS A 47 -2.78 1.18 13.58
C LYS A 47 -3.72 0.54 14.61
N GLY A 48 -4.69 -0.25 14.16
CA GLY A 48 -5.63 -0.97 15.03
C GLY A 48 -4.96 -2.05 15.88
N GLU A 49 -3.88 -2.64 15.39
CA GLU A 49 -3.11 -3.67 16.10
C GLU A 49 -1.96 -3.11 16.96
N GLU A 50 -1.88 -1.78 17.07
CA GLU A 50 -0.83 -1.05 17.79
C GLU A 50 0.58 -1.37 17.29
N LEU A 51 0.73 -1.70 16.00
CA LEU A 51 2.02 -2.02 15.36
C LEU A 51 2.75 -0.78 14.83
N LEU A 52 2.31 0.43 15.19
CA LEU A 52 3.00 1.66 14.82
C LEU A 52 3.98 2.08 15.93
N PRO A 53 5.15 2.62 15.58
CA PRO A 53 6.12 3.09 16.55
C PRO A 53 5.54 4.23 17.38
N VAL A 54 5.79 4.21 18.69
CA VAL A 54 5.32 5.24 19.63
C VAL A 54 6.51 6.12 20.03
N ARG A 55 6.29 7.43 20.14
CA ARG A 55 7.34 8.33 20.63
C ARG A 55 7.56 8.14 22.13
N ASN A 56 8.83 7.99 22.51
CA ASN A 56 9.26 8.01 23.90
C ASN A 56 9.19 9.44 24.47
N ALA A 57 9.50 9.61 25.77
CA ALA A 57 9.46 10.91 26.44
C ALA A 57 10.44 11.95 25.83
N GLU A 58 11.47 11.49 25.13
CA GLU A 58 12.47 12.31 24.45
C GLU A 58 12.04 12.67 23.02
N GLY A 59 10.90 12.15 22.57
CA GLY A 59 10.37 12.36 21.23
C GLY A 59 10.97 11.43 20.18
N GLU A 60 11.75 10.42 20.52
CA GLU A 60 12.28 9.42 19.58
C GLU A 60 11.24 8.34 19.28
N LEU A 61 11.18 7.88 18.03
CA LEU A 61 10.32 6.77 17.65
C LEU A 61 10.91 5.46 18.18
N SER A 62 10.20 4.82 19.10
CA SER A 62 10.62 3.56 19.71
C SER A 62 9.60 2.45 19.40
N TRP A 63 10.13 1.25 19.16
CA TRP A 63 9.35 0.04 19.05
C TRP A 63 9.44 -0.70 20.37
N THR A 64 8.30 -1.07 20.94
CA THR A 64 8.29 -1.96 22.11
C THR A 64 8.63 -3.39 21.67
N THR A 65 9.19 -4.19 22.58
CA THR A 65 9.51 -5.60 22.32
C THR A 65 8.28 -6.42 21.92
N GLN A 66 7.11 -6.13 22.50
CA GLN A 66 5.85 -6.77 22.12
C GLN A 66 5.39 -6.40 20.70
N GLN A 67 5.58 -5.14 20.29
CA GLN A 67 5.34 -4.72 18.91
C GLN A 67 6.30 -5.44 17.95
N GLY A 68 7.57 -5.61 18.32
CA GLY A 68 8.55 -6.36 17.51
C GLY A 68 8.17 -7.82 17.29
N VAL A 69 7.70 -8.52 18.34
CA VAL A 69 7.25 -9.91 18.24
C VAL A 69 5.98 -10.02 17.41
N LYS A 70 4.99 -9.15 17.65
CA LYS A 70 3.78 -9.12 16.82
C LYS A 70 4.11 -8.78 15.37
N ALA A 71 4.92 -7.77 15.10
CA ALA A 71 5.35 -7.40 13.76
C ALA A 71 6.05 -8.57 13.05
N ALA A 72 6.85 -9.37 13.74
CA ALA A 72 7.46 -10.57 13.15
C ALA A 72 6.43 -11.65 12.79
N CYS A 73 5.39 -11.85 13.61
CA CYS A 73 4.28 -12.75 13.30
C CYS A 73 3.43 -12.23 12.12
N TYR A 74 3.11 -10.94 12.11
CA TYR A 74 2.35 -10.28 11.07
C TYR A 74 3.13 -10.13 9.77
N ALA A 75 4.46 -9.96 9.79
CA ALA A 75 5.29 -9.90 8.59
C ALA A 75 5.17 -11.15 7.71
N ARG A 76 4.92 -12.33 8.30
CA ARG A 76 4.59 -13.55 7.53
C ARG A 76 3.24 -13.45 6.82
N GLN A 77 2.25 -12.83 7.46
CA GLN A 77 0.93 -12.60 6.85
C GLN A 77 1.00 -11.49 5.80
N ASP A 78 1.72 -10.40 6.07
CA ASP A 78 1.96 -9.29 5.14
C ASP A 78 2.74 -9.75 3.90
N ALA A 79 3.71 -10.67 4.05
CA ALA A 79 4.38 -11.28 2.90
C ALA A 79 3.40 -12.05 2.00
N SER A 80 2.44 -12.78 2.60
CA SER A 80 1.40 -13.49 1.84
C SER A 80 0.42 -12.53 1.15
N ALA A 81 0.05 -11.43 1.81
CA ALA A 81 -0.80 -10.38 1.25
C ALA A 81 -0.09 -9.62 0.11
N THR A 82 1.21 -9.37 0.26
CA THR A 82 2.06 -8.76 -0.78
C THR A 82 2.15 -9.66 -2.02
N LEU A 83 2.30 -10.97 -1.82
CA LEU A 83 2.28 -11.95 -2.93
C LEU A 83 0.93 -11.97 -3.67
N LEU A 84 -0.18 -11.83 -2.95
CA LEU A 84 -1.52 -11.70 -3.55
C LEU A 84 -1.65 -10.44 -4.40
N LEU A 85 -1.16 -9.29 -3.92
CA LEU A 85 -1.13 -8.03 -4.69
C LEU A 85 -0.23 -8.14 -5.94
N GLN A 86 0.91 -8.82 -5.83
CA GLN A 86 1.76 -9.07 -7.00
C GLN A 86 1.09 -10.02 -7.99
N LEU A 87 0.36 -11.04 -7.52
CA LEU A 87 -0.42 -11.95 -8.36
C LEU A 87 -1.52 -11.22 -9.16
N THR A 88 -2.26 -10.30 -8.52
CA THR A 88 -3.30 -9.53 -9.21
C THR A 88 -2.69 -8.62 -10.27
N GLN A 89 -1.55 -7.96 -9.98
CA GLN A 89 -0.80 -7.19 -10.97
C GLN A 89 -0.32 -8.06 -12.14
N LEU A 90 0.20 -9.26 -11.87
CA LEU A 90 0.60 -10.21 -12.92
C LEU A 90 -0.58 -10.64 -13.79
N SER A 91 -1.75 -10.89 -13.21
CA SER A 91 -2.93 -11.29 -13.99
C SER A 91 -3.41 -10.19 -14.94
N TRP A 92 -3.29 -8.92 -14.53
CA TRP A 92 -3.58 -7.77 -15.38
C TRP A 92 -2.60 -7.66 -16.55
N LEU A 93 -1.30 -7.78 -16.28
CA LEU A 93 -0.27 -7.80 -17.32
C LEU A 93 -0.46 -8.95 -18.30
N ASN A 94 -0.85 -10.14 -17.82
CA ASN A 94 -1.13 -11.28 -18.67
C ASN A 94 -2.36 -11.03 -19.57
N SER A 95 -3.40 -10.40 -19.03
CA SER A 95 -4.59 -10.03 -19.80
C SER A 95 -4.26 -8.99 -20.90
N LEU A 96 -3.43 -7.99 -20.58
CA LEU A 96 -2.93 -7.03 -21.55
C LEU A 96 -2.08 -7.70 -22.64
N ARG A 97 -1.23 -8.66 -22.27
CA ARG A 97 -0.43 -9.42 -23.23
C ARG A 97 -1.30 -10.23 -24.18
N LEU A 98 -2.37 -10.86 -23.68
CA LEU A 98 -3.32 -11.60 -24.50
C LEU A 98 -4.06 -10.67 -25.48
N LEU A 99 -4.47 -9.50 -25.01
CA LEU A 99 -5.08 -8.48 -25.87
C LEU A 99 -4.12 -8.00 -26.98
N ALA A 100 -2.84 -7.80 -26.65
CA ALA A 100 -1.82 -7.46 -27.64
C ALA A 100 -1.66 -8.55 -28.72
N TRP A 101 -1.68 -9.83 -28.33
CA TRP A 101 -1.64 -10.95 -29.29
C TRP A 101 -2.87 -10.96 -30.22
N ILE A 102 -4.06 -10.68 -29.69
CA ILE A 102 -5.28 -10.58 -30.51
C ILE A 102 -5.15 -9.44 -31.53
N VAL A 103 -4.65 -8.27 -31.13
CA VAL A 103 -4.44 -7.14 -32.04
C VAL A 103 -3.43 -7.50 -33.14
N ILE A 104 -2.34 -8.18 -32.79
CA ILE A 104 -1.35 -8.65 -33.78
C ILE A 104 -2.01 -9.62 -34.77
N ALA A 105 -2.81 -10.57 -34.30
CA ALA A 105 -3.51 -11.53 -35.16
C ALA A 105 -4.49 -10.85 -36.12
N ILE A 106 -5.23 -9.84 -35.64
CA ILE A 106 -6.14 -9.04 -36.47
C ILE A 106 -5.36 -8.27 -37.54
N LEU A 107 -4.24 -7.63 -37.17
CA LEU A 107 -3.39 -6.91 -38.12
C LEU A 107 -2.79 -7.84 -39.18
N ALA A 108 -2.34 -9.03 -38.78
CA ALA A 108 -1.83 -10.03 -39.71
C ALA A 108 -2.90 -10.50 -40.70
N TYR A 109 -4.14 -10.69 -40.23
CA TYR A 109 -5.28 -11.04 -41.08
C TYR A 109 -5.62 -9.95 -42.09
N ILE A 110 -5.65 -8.68 -41.66
CA ILE A 110 -5.88 -7.54 -42.55
C ILE A 110 -4.76 -7.44 -43.59
N ALA A 111 -3.49 -7.56 -43.17
CA ALA A 111 -2.35 -7.52 -44.08
C ALA A 111 -2.41 -8.63 -45.14
N TYR A 112 -2.84 -9.85 -44.74
CA TYR A 112 -3.05 -10.96 -45.66
C TYR A 112 -4.16 -10.70 -46.69
N GLN A 113 -5.24 -10.02 -46.30
CA GLN A 113 -6.34 -9.71 -47.23
C GLN A 113 -6.03 -8.56 -48.19
N VAL A 114 -5.12 -7.66 -47.81
CA VAL A 114 -4.74 -6.50 -48.63
C VAL A 114 -3.59 -6.83 -49.61
N THR A 115 -2.83 -7.89 -49.35
CA THR A 115 -1.70 -8.34 -50.19
C THR A 115 -2.16 -9.40 -51.18
#